data_AF-A0A961Y688-F1
#
_entry.id   AF-A0A961Y688-F1
#
_cell.length_a   1.000
_cell.length_b   1.000
_cell.length_c   1.000
_cell.angle_alpha   90.00
_cell.angle_beta   90.00
_cell.angle_gamma   90.00
#
_symmetry.space_group_name_H-M   'P 1'
#
loop_
_entity.id
_entity.type
_entity.pdbx_description
1 polymer ?
#
loop_
_entity_poly.entity_id
_entity_poly.type
_entity_poly.pdbx_seq_one_letter_code
_entity_poly.pdbx_strand_id
1 'polypeptide(L)'
;RFDSGLFKGRRAMLSVTAGGTEARFGPDGVYGEVEKVLWQPQHLTLEYMGYTVEPPFIAYGAPRVDDATRAGYLRDFAARAVATAAREVVRQGPAGSPLDLVADNAWSRKG
;
A
#
# COMPACT_ATOMS: atom_id res chain seq x y z
N ARG A 1 9.60 10.79 -10.97
CA ARG A 1 9.96 9.56 -10.22
C ARG A 1 8.81 8.56 -10.22
N PHE A 2 7.55 9.01 -10.14
CA PHE A 2 6.36 8.19 -10.33
C PHE A 2 6.45 7.19 -11.51
N ASP A 3 6.84 7.64 -12.72
CA ASP A 3 6.94 6.74 -13.90
C ASP A 3 8.31 6.08 -14.11
N SER A 4 9.26 6.28 -13.19
CA SER A 4 10.65 5.84 -13.30
C SER A 4 11.21 5.25 -12.01
N GLY A 5 10.35 5.01 -11.02
CA GLY A 5 10.73 4.52 -9.71
C GLY A 5 11.21 3.07 -9.74
N LEU A 6 11.97 2.67 -8.71
CA LEU A 6 12.57 1.34 -8.60
C LEU A 6 11.53 0.20 -8.68
N PHE A 7 10.29 0.46 -8.26
CA PHE A 7 9.25 -0.55 -8.23
C PHE A 7 8.30 -0.49 -9.42
N LYS A 8 8.70 0.19 -10.50
CA LYS A 8 7.95 0.24 -11.76
C LYS A 8 7.57 -1.17 -12.25
N GLY A 9 6.30 -1.30 -12.64
CA GLY A 9 5.69 -2.55 -13.10
C GLY A 9 5.32 -3.52 -11.98
N ARG A 10 5.53 -3.16 -10.71
CA ARG A 10 5.01 -3.86 -9.53
C ARG A 10 3.75 -3.20 -9.02
N ARG A 11 2.97 -3.97 -8.26
CA ARG A 11 1.69 -3.56 -7.68
C ARG A 11 1.80 -3.50 -6.16
N ALA A 12 1.07 -2.56 -5.54
CA ALA A 12 0.95 -2.44 -4.08
C ALA A 12 -0.51 -2.23 -3.68
N MET A 13 -0.90 -2.68 -2.50
CA MET A 13 -2.23 -2.45 -1.93
C MET A 13 -2.07 -2.11 -0.45
N LEU A 14 -2.75 -1.06 0.01
CA LEU A 14 -2.86 -0.78 1.45
C LEU A 14 -3.95 -1.66 2.05
N SER A 15 -3.64 -2.35 3.16
CA SER A 15 -4.59 -3.09 3.98
C SER A 15 -4.63 -2.47 5.37
N VAL A 16 -5.73 -1.80 5.70
CA VAL A 16 -5.84 -0.94 6.88
C VAL A 16 -7.00 -1.38 7.74
N THR A 17 -6.81 -1.39 9.05
CA THR A 17 -7.90 -1.50 10.03
C THR A 17 -8.14 -0.13 10.65
N ALA A 18 -9.38 0.31 10.72
CA ALA A 18 -9.76 1.57 11.36
C ALA A 18 -10.60 1.30 12.62
N GLY A 19 -10.37 2.10 13.66
CA GLY A 19 -11.26 2.13 14.82
C GLY A 19 -12.57 2.88 14.55
N GLY A 20 -12.54 3.87 13.67
CA GLY A 20 -13.73 4.60 13.23
C GLY A 20 -14.60 3.78 12.29
N THR A 21 -15.91 4.06 12.30
CA THR A 21 -16.86 3.53 11.32
C THR A 21 -16.65 4.20 9.96
N GLU A 22 -17.15 3.59 8.89
CA GLU A 22 -17.09 4.14 7.53
C GLU A 22 -17.66 5.56 7.45
N ALA A 23 -18.79 5.82 8.11
CA ALA A 23 -19.41 7.16 8.16
C ALA A 23 -18.50 8.25 8.73
N ARG A 24 -17.56 7.91 9.63
CA ARG A 24 -16.60 8.89 10.17
C ARG A 24 -15.54 9.31 9.15
N PHE A 25 -15.40 8.56 8.06
CA PHE A 25 -14.55 8.85 6.92
C PHE A 25 -15.35 9.32 5.69
N GLY A 26 -16.58 9.81 5.89
CA GLY A 26 -17.36 10.45 4.82
C GLY A 26 -16.99 11.93 4.61
N PRO A 27 -17.61 12.61 3.63
CA PRO A 27 -17.41 14.05 3.37
C PRO A 27 -17.63 14.93 4.60
N ASP A 28 -18.64 14.60 5.41
CA ASP A 28 -18.98 15.29 6.67
C ASP A 28 -18.43 14.56 7.92
N GLY A 29 -17.61 13.53 7.72
CA GLY A 29 -17.05 12.71 8.78
C GLY A 29 -15.92 13.43 9.51
N VAL A 30 -15.75 13.17 10.81
CA VAL A 30 -14.71 13.81 11.64
C VAL A 30 -13.27 13.56 11.15
N TYR A 31 -13.04 12.47 10.42
CA TYR A 31 -11.74 12.17 9.83
C TYR A 31 -11.63 12.61 8.36
N GLY A 32 -12.74 13.03 7.74
CA GLY A 32 -12.85 13.31 6.31
C GLY A 32 -12.75 12.06 5.44
N GLU A 33 -12.94 12.25 4.13
CA GLU A 33 -12.87 11.19 3.11
C GLU A 33 -11.60 10.33 3.25
N VAL A 34 -11.77 9.01 3.26
CA VAL A 34 -10.66 8.07 3.48
C VAL A 34 -9.57 8.18 2.41
N GLU A 35 -9.94 8.57 1.19
CA GLU A 35 -9.02 8.82 0.08
C GLU A 35 -8.07 9.96 0.41
N LYS A 36 -8.53 11.00 1.11
CA LYS A 36 -7.70 12.13 1.55
C LYS A 36 -6.75 11.70 2.67
N VAL A 37 -7.23 10.87 3.59
CA VAL A 37 -6.43 10.31 4.69
C VAL A 37 -5.30 9.42 4.14
N LEU A 38 -5.61 8.58 3.15
CA LEU A 38 -4.65 7.64 2.55
C LEU A 38 -3.83 8.23 1.40
N TRP A 39 -4.12 9.45 0.96
CA TRP A 39 -3.42 10.07 -0.17
C TRP A 39 -1.91 10.14 0.04
N GLN A 40 -1.43 10.49 1.23
CA GLN A 40 0.01 10.59 1.50
C GLN A 40 0.74 9.25 1.33
N PRO A 41 0.35 8.15 2.01
CA PRO A 41 1.01 6.85 1.78
C PRO A 41 0.79 6.30 0.38
N GLN A 42 -0.34 6.56 -0.29
CA GLN A 42 -0.54 6.13 -1.67
C GLN A 42 0.33 6.91 -2.64
N HIS A 43 0.14 8.23 -2.73
CA HIS A 43 0.76 9.06 -3.74
C HIS A 43 2.22 9.40 -3.39
N LEU A 44 2.46 9.98 -2.22
CA LEU A 44 3.78 10.49 -1.86
C LEU A 44 4.79 9.40 -1.48
N THR A 45 4.33 8.17 -1.25
CA THR A 45 5.20 7.03 -0.93
C THR A 45 5.17 5.98 -2.03
N LEU A 46 4.06 5.24 -2.19
CA LEU A 46 4.03 4.05 -3.06
C LEU A 46 4.12 4.42 -4.54
N GLU A 47 3.28 5.35 -5.01
CA GLU A 47 3.31 5.79 -6.40
C GLU A 47 4.62 6.53 -6.71
N TYR A 48 5.12 7.36 -5.80
CA TYR A 48 6.42 8.04 -5.97
C TYR A 48 7.58 7.05 -6.19
N MET A 49 7.49 5.88 -5.54
CA MET A 49 8.42 4.75 -5.67
C MET A 49 8.22 3.91 -6.95
N GLY A 50 7.16 4.17 -7.72
CA GLY A 50 6.86 3.56 -9.01
C GLY A 50 5.83 2.42 -8.98
N TYR A 51 5.18 2.17 -7.84
CA TYR A 51 4.13 1.15 -7.79
C TYR A 51 2.88 1.59 -8.54
N THR A 52 2.23 0.64 -9.22
CA THR A 52 0.80 0.74 -9.49
C THR A 52 0.05 0.42 -8.20
N VAL A 53 -0.59 1.42 -7.60
CA VAL A 53 -1.31 1.26 -6.33
C VAL A 53 -2.74 0.83 -6.60
N GLU A 54 -3.14 -0.32 -6.06
CA GLU A 54 -4.51 -0.81 -6.08
C GLU A 54 -5.41 -0.03 -5.11
N PRO A 55 -6.74 -0.08 -5.29
CA PRO A 55 -7.67 0.43 -4.30
C PRO A 55 -7.34 -0.13 -2.91
N PRO A 56 -7.40 0.68 -1.83
CA PRO A 56 -7.11 0.20 -0.49
C PRO A 56 -8.19 -0.78 -0.01
N PHE A 57 -7.80 -1.71 0.87
CA PHE A 57 -8.73 -2.50 1.67
C PHE A 57 -8.80 -1.90 3.07
N ILE A 58 -10.01 -1.59 3.53
CA ILE A 58 -10.23 -0.96 4.83
C ILE A 58 -11.27 -1.76 5.61
N ALA A 59 -10.89 -2.24 6.77
CA ALA A 59 -11.80 -2.84 7.75
C ALA A 59 -12.19 -1.77 8.78
N TYR A 60 -13.38 -1.18 8.62
CA TYR A 60 -13.90 -0.15 9.51
C TYR A 60 -14.42 -0.71 10.83
N GLY A 61 -14.30 0.07 11.91
CA GLY A 61 -14.75 -0.34 13.24
C GLY A 61 -14.18 -1.67 13.74
N ALA A 62 -13.02 -2.11 13.22
CA ALA A 62 -12.51 -3.47 13.38
C ALA A 62 -12.45 -4.01 14.83
N PRO A 63 -12.20 -3.17 15.87
CA PRO A 63 -12.23 -3.64 17.27
C PRO A 63 -13.63 -3.94 17.82
N ARG A 64 -14.71 -3.53 17.14
CA ARG A 64 -16.08 -3.52 17.67
C ARG A 64 -17.10 -4.28 16.83
N VAL A 65 -16.68 -4.84 15.69
CA VAL A 65 -17.56 -5.68 14.86
C VAL A 65 -17.69 -7.09 15.45
N ASP A 66 -18.81 -7.74 15.15
CA ASP A 66 -19.04 -9.14 15.49
C ASP A 66 -18.14 -10.10 14.67
N ASP A 67 -18.14 -11.37 15.07
CA ASP A 67 -17.30 -12.39 14.44
C ASP A 67 -17.70 -12.67 12.98
N ALA A 68 -18.99 -12.56 12.64
CA ALA A 68 -19.48 -12.75 11.29
C ALA A 68 -18.92 -11.66 10.35
N THR A 69 -18.97 -10.40 10.77
CA THR A 69 -18.42 -9.26 10.04
C THR A 69 -16.90 -9.34 9.95
N ARG A 70 -16.23 -9.72 11.04
CA ARG A 70 -14.77 -9.95 11.05
C ARG A 70 -14.36 -11.02 10.04
N ALA A 71 -15.07 -12.15 10.02
CA ALA A 71 -14.86 -13.21 9.03
C ALA A 71 -15.14 -12.73 7.60
N GLY A 72 -16.13 -11.85 7.41
CA GLY A 72 -16.36 -11.12 6.16
C GLY A 72 -15.14 -10.35 5.70
N TYR A 73 -14.59 -9.46 6.55
CA TYR A 73 -13.38 -8.70 6.22
C TYR A 73 -12.20 -9.59 5.83
N LEU A 74 -11.97 -10.68 6.55
CA LEU A 74 -10.88 -11.61 6.23
C LEU A 74 -11.09 -12.30 4.87
N ARG A 75 -12.31 -12.74 4.56
CA ARG A 75 -12.63 -13.34 3.26
C ARG A 75 -12.45 -12.34 2.12
N ASP A 76 -12.97 -11.13 2.29
CA ASP A 76 -12.91 -10.08 1.27
C ASP A 76 -11.47 -9.64 1.03
N PHE A 77 -10.67 -9.46 2.10
CA PHE A 77 -9.26 -9.16 1.98
C PHE A 77 -8.50 -10.28 1.28
N ALA A 78 -8.72 -11.54 1.67
CA ALA A 78 -8.06 -12.68 1.06
C ALA A 78 -8.37 -12.77 -0.44
N ALA A 79 -9.64 -12.62 -0.83
CA ALA A 79 -10.06 -12.60 -2.22
C ALA A 79 -9.37 -11.49 -3.02
N ARG A 80 -9.32 -10.27 -2.47
CA ARG A 80 -8.64 -9.12 -3.11
C ARG A 80 -7.14 -9.29 -3.19
N ALA A 81 -6.50 -9.82 -2.14
CA ALA A 81 -5.06 -10.08 -2.11
C ALA A 81 -4.67 -11.11 -3.17
N VAL A 82 -5.41 -12.22 -3.27
CA VAL A 82 -5.19 -13.26 -4.28
C VAL A 82 -5.43 -12.71 -5.69
N ALA A 83 -6.52 -11.97 -5.91
CA ALA A 83 -6.82 -11.37 -7.20
C ALA A 83 -5.73 -10.37 -7.63
N THR A 84 -5.22 -9.54 -6.71
CA THR A 84 -4.13 -8.60 -6.99
C THR A 84 -2.82 -9.33 -7.28
N ALA A 85 -2.49 -10.38 -6.53
CA ALA A 85 -1.27 -11.16 -6.72
C ALA A 85 -1.26 -11.97 -8.03
N ALA A 86 -2.44 -12.33 -8.56
CA ALA A 86 -2.58 -13.02 -9.83
C ALA A 86 -2.40 -12.10 -11.06
N ARG A 87 -2.40 -10.78 -10.88
CA ARG A 87 -2.18 -9.83 -11.99
C ARG A 87 -0.71 -9.84 -12.42
N GLU A 88 -0.49 -9.62 -13.71
CA GLU A 88 0.86 -9.56 -14.28
C GLU A 88 1.71 -8.46 -13.63
N VAL A 89 2.97 -8.80 -13.36
CA VAL A 89 3.99 -7.91 -12.79
C VAL A 89 5.24 -7.99 -13.66
N VAL A 90 5.54 -6.89 -14.36
CA VAL A 90 6.77 -6.77 -15.16
C VAL A 90 7.80 -6.04 -14.31
N ARG A 91 8.68 -6.79 -13.64
CA ARG A 91 9.72 -6.20 -12.80
C ARG A 91 10.77 -5.53 -13.68
N GLN A 92 10.87 -4.20 -13.60
CA GLN A 92 11.96 -3.46 -14.21
C GLN A 92 13.11 -3.28 -13.21
N GLY A 93 14.36 -3.44 -13.67
CA GLY A 93 15.57 -3.29 -12.86
C GLY A 93 16.57 -4.43 -13.04
N PRO A 94 17.82 -4.27 -12.59
CA PRO A 94 18.83 -5.32 -12.69
C PRO A 94 18.39 -6.54 -11.85
N ALA A 95 18.72 -7.74 -12.33
CA ALA A 95 18.41 -8.99 -11.62
C ALA A 95 19.17 -9.15 -10.29
N GLY A 96 20.12 -8.26 -10.00
CA GLY A 96 21.00 -8.27 -8.83
C GLY A 96 20.47 -7.48 -7.62
N SER A 97 21.22 -7.57 -6.52
CA SER A 97 20.91 -6.83 -5.30
C SER A 97 21.06 -5.33 -5.53
N PRO A 98 20.19 -4.46 -4.99
CA PRO A 98 20.44 -3.03 -4.95
C PRO A 98 21.76 -2.66 -4.26
N LEU A 99 22.28 -3.54 -3.40
CA LEU A 99 23.60 -3.38 -2.77
C LEU A 99 24.74 -3.49 -3.80
N ASP A 100 24.56 -4.23 -4.89
CA ASP A 100 25.55 -4.38 -5.96
C ASP A 100 25.75 -3.07 -6.75
N LEU A 101 24.82 -2.10 -6.59
CA LEU A 101 24.89 -0.76 -7.18
C LEU A 101 25.66 0.23 -6.30
N VAL A 102 26.03 -0.17 -5.09
CA VAL A 102 26.67 0.70 -4.10
C VAL A 102 28.15 0.32 -4.03
N ALA A 103 29.04 1.28 -4.28
CA ALA A 103 30.48 1.04 -4.14
C ALA A 103 30.82 0.65 -2.69
N ASP A 104 31.78 -0.26 -2.50
CA ASP A 104 32.16 -0.80 -1.18
C ASP A 104 32.50 0.28 -0.14
N ASN A 105 32.95 1.45 -0.60
CA ASN A 105 33.34 2.58 0.24
C ASN A 105 32.27 3.69 0.34
N ALA A 106 31.05 3.50 -0.19
CA ALA A 106 30.02 4.55 -0.26
C ALA A 106 29.66 5.15 1.11
N TRP A 107 29.88 4.40 2.19
CA TRP A 107 29.58 4.79 3.58
C TRP A 107 30.82 5.06 4.43
N SER A 108 32.02 5.00 3.84
CA SER A 108 33.24 5.30 4.57
C SER A 108 33.30 6.79 4.91
N ARG A 109 33.59 7.12 6.18
CA ARG A 109 33.80 8.52 6.59
C ARG A 109 35.09 9.01 5.95
N LYS A 110 35.04 10.16 5.28
CA LYS A 110 36.25 10.88 4.88
C LYS A 110 37.01 11.26 6.14
N GLY A 111 38.25 10.76 6.25
CA GLY A 111 39.22 11.19 7.26
C GLY A 111 39.67 12.62 7.04
#